data_AF-A0AAP3CLJ8-F1
#
_entry.id   AF-A0AAP3CLJ8-F1
#
_cell.length_a   1.000
_cell.length_b   1.000
_cell.length_c   1.000
_cell.angle_alpha   90.00
_cell.angle_beta   90.00
_cell.angle_gamma   90.00
#
_symmetry.space_group_name_H-M   'P 1'
#
loop_
_entity.id
_entity.type
_entity.pdbx_description
1 polymer ?
#
loop_
_entity_poly.entity_id
_entity_poly.type
_entity_poly.pdbx_seq_one_letter_code
_entity_poly.pdbx_strand_id
1 'polypeptide(L)'
;MTSYDQIWETFLNNCETSDFDVPQTEEQIYQSIRNAILHFNNRLRDNLKADDATETVNRDLSEDDLLIIAHFLRYIFLLNKKTLFENTWQPFTNDVGIKNFGTQLNSLKQSVIDQKNEIERLILNAAVDYL
;
A
#
# COMPACT_ATOMS: atom_id res chain seq x y z
N MET A 1 0.65 -22.22 3.86
CA MET A 1 1.03 -21.12 2.96
C MET A 1 -0.03 -20.06 3.08
N THR A 2 0.36 -18.79 3.25
CA THR A 2 -0.60 -17.69 3.35
C THR A 2 -1.24 -17.40 2.00
N SER A 3 -2.56 -17.23 1.95
CA SER A 3 -3.30 -16.96 0.71
C SER A 3 -3.39 -15.46 0.39
N TYR A 4 -3.69 -15.15 -0.87
CA TYR A 4 -3.99 -13.79 -1.30
C TYR A 4 -5.21 -13.22 -0.60
N ASP A 5 -6.25 -14.04 -0.37
CA ASP A 5 -7.43 -13.64 0.41
C ASP A 5 -7.05 -13.17 1.82
N GLN A 6 -6.15 -13.88 2.51
CA GLN A 6 -5.70 -13.48 3.84
C GLN A 6 -4.96 -12.14 3.82
N ILE A 7 -4.10 -11.92 2.83
CA ILE A 7 -3.39 -10.65 2.65
C ILE A 7 -4.39 -9.52 2.36
N TRP A 8 -5.36 -9.78 1.48
CA TRP A 8 -6.34 -8.79 1.06
C TRP A 8 -7.32 -8.44 2.18
N GLU A 9 -7.84 -9.44 2.90
CA GLU A 9 -8.69 -9.24 4.06
C GLU A 9 -7.95 -8.46 5.17
N THR A 10 -6.67 -8.75 5.40
CA THR A 10 -5.85 -7.97 6.33
C THR A 10 -5.75 -6.50 5.90
N PHE A 11 -5.58 -6.24 4.60
CA PHE A 11 -5.63 -4.90 4.05
C PHE A 11 -6.99 -4.24 4.26
N LEU A 12 -8.10 -4.93 3.96
CA LEU A 12 -9.43 -4.35 4.13
C LEU A 12 -9.69 -3.99 5.60
N ASN A 13 -9.36 -4.90 6.52
CA ASN A 13 -9.63 -4.72 7.95
C ASN A 13 -8.78 -3.64 8.63
N ASN A 14 -7.56 -3.37 8.15
CA ASN A 14 -6.63 -2.46 8.83
C ASN A 14 -6.37 -1.15 8.06
N CYS A 15 -6.64 -1.14 6.76
CA CYS A 15 -6.20 -0.09 5.86
C CYS A 15 -7.30 0.45 4.94
N GLU A 16 -8.45 -0.21 4.79
CA GLU A 16 -9.52 0.34 3.94
C GLU A 16 -10.11 1.60 4.57
N THR A 17 -10.09 2.69 3.81
CA THR A 17 -10.89 3.88 4.09
C THR A 17 -11.68 4.23 2.84
N SER A 18 -12.76 5.00 3.00
CA SER A 18 -13.60 5.51 1.91
C SER A 18 -12.86 6.36 0.86
N ASP A 19 -11.56 6.55 1.02
CA ASP A 19 -10.75 7.50 0.25
C ASP A 19 -10.06 6.84 -0.96
N PHE A 20 -10.25 5.54 -1.19
CA PHE A 20 -9.61 4.79 -2.27
C PHE A 20 -10.63 4.11 -3.18
N ASP A 21 -10.38 4.19 -4.49
CA ASP A 21 -10.97 3.26 -5.44
C ASP A 21 -10.19 1.94 -5.31
N VAL A 22 -10.71 1.04 -4.47
CA VAL A 22 -10.13 -0.30 -4.33
C VAL A 22 -10.31 -1.10 -5.63
N PRO A 23 -9.31 -1.91 -6.02
CA PRO A 23 -9.41 -2.88 -7.11
C PRO A 23 -10.74 -3.64 -7.12
N GLN A 24 -11.35 -3.77 -8.29
CA GLN A 24 -12.66 -4.44 -8.46
C GLN A 24 -12.55 -5.81 -9.13
N THR A 25 -11.36 -6.15 -9.67
CA THR A 25 -11.10 -7.45 -10.30
C THR A 25 -9.97 -8.17 -9.58
N GLU A 26 -10.01 -9.51 -9.60
CA GLU A 26 -8.98 -10.36 -9.01
C GLU A 26 -7.60 -10.05 -9.58
N GLU A 27 -7.46 -9.82 -10.90
CA GLU A 27 -6.17 -9.50 -11.50
C GLU A 27 -5.57 -8.20 -10.95
N GLN A 28 -6.40 -7.18 -10.69
CA GLN A 28 -5.95 -5.92 -10.09
C GLN A 28 -5.55 -6.11 -8.62
N ILE A 29 -6.27 -6.95 -7.88
CA ILE A 29 -5.92 -7.33 -6.51
C ILE A 29 -4.56 -8.05 -6.51
N TYR A 30 -4.38 -9.05 -7.36
CA TYR A 30 -3.14 -9.83 -7.44
C TYR A 30 -1.95 -8.95 -7.84
N GLN A 31 -2.12 -8.04 -8.81
CA GLN A 31 -1.10 -7.06 -9.16
C GLN A 31 -0.73 -6.17 -7.97
N SER A 32 -1.71 -5.74 -7.18
CA SER A 32 -1.49 -4.92 -5.99
C SER A 32 -0.69 -5.69 -4.94
N ILE A 33 -1.07 -6.94 -4.68
CA ILE A 33 -0.37 -7.84 -3.74
C ILE A 33 1.08 -8.07 -4.19
N ARG A 34 1.31 -8.42 -5.46
CA ARG A 34 2.68 -8.60 -5.99
C ARG A 34 3.53 -7.35 -5.84
N ASN A 35 2.95 -6.18 -6.06
CA ASN A 35 3.66 -4.92 -5.89
C ASN A 35 3.99 -4.66 -4.40
N ALA A 36 3.06 -4.89 -3.49
CA ALA A 36 3.32 -4.77 -2.05
C ALA A 36 4.42 -5.74 -1.59
N ILE A 37 4.41 -6.99 -2.07
CA ILE A 37 5.46 -7.98 -1.79
C ILE A 37 6.83 -7.51 -2.31
N LEU A 38 6.88 -6.88 -3.50
CA LEU A 38 8.12 -6.31 -4.02
C LEU A 38 8.70 -5.23 -3.08
N HIS A 39 7.84 -4.34 -2.58
CA HIS A 39 8.24 -3.30 -1.63
C HIS A 39 8.67 -3.88 -0.28
N PHE A 40 7.93 -4.86 0.23
CA PHE A 40 8.26 -5.62 1.43
C PHE A 40 9.65 -6.26 1.32
N ASN A 41 9.88 -7.06 0.28
CA ASN A 41 11.17 -7.72 0.03
C ASN A 41 12.30 -6.71 -0.11
N ASN A 42 12.08 -5.60 -0.80
CA ASN A 42 13.10 -4.58 -0.96
C ASN A 42 13.49 -3.95 0.39
N ARG A 43 12.49 -3.62 1.23
CA ARG A 43 12.69 -2.93 2.49
C ARG A 43 13.29 -3.83 3.57
N LEU A 44 12.84 -5.08 3.66
CA LEU A 44 13.24 -6.04 4.69
C LEU A 44 14.36 -6.99 4.23
N ARG A 45 14.78 -6.89 2.96
CA ARG A 45 15.77 -7.79 2.33
C ARG A 45 15.32 -9.26 2.34
N ASP A 46 14.02 -9.48 2.20
CA ASP A 46 13.39 -10.80 2.16
C ASP A 46 13.21 -11.30 0.70
N ASN A 47 12.73 -12.54 0.54
CA ASN A 47 12.55 -13.23 -0.74
C ASN A 47 11.15 -13.82 -0.96
N LEU A 48 10.12 -13.24 -0.34
CA LEU A 48 8.73 -13.69 -0.46
C LEU A 48 8.30 -13.73 -1.93
N LYS A 49 7.77 -14.86 -2.37
CA LYS A 49 7.32 -15.07 -3.76
C LYS A 49 5.83 -15.31 -3.78
N ALA A 50 5.14 -14.55 -4.61
CA ALA A 50 3.72 -14.70 -4.89
C ALA A 50 3.52 -15.68 -6.04
N ASP A 51 2.55 -16.58 -5.93
CA ASP A 51 2.15 -17.53 -6.96
C ASP A 51 0.66 -17.33 -7.29
N ASP A 52 0.38 -16.76 -8.46
CA ASP A 52 -0.98 -16.47 -8.90
C ASP A 52 -1.77 -17.73 -9.28
N ALA A 53 -1.10 -18.86 -9.56
CA ALA A 53 -1.79 -20.10 -9.94
C ALA A 53 -2.39 -20.81 -8.72
N THR A 54 -1.75 -20.64 -7.57
CA THR A 54 -2.23 -21.19 -6.29
C THR A 54 -2.81 -20.12 -5.37
N GLU A 55 -2.72 -18.84 -5.77
CA GLU A 55 -3.16 -17.66 -5.01
C GLU A 55 -2.55 -17.62 -3.60
N THR A 56 -1.27 -17.98 -3.51
CA THR A 56 -0.54 -18.05 -2.23
C THR A 56 0.84 -17.45 -2.33
N VAL A 57 1.47 -17.25 -1.18
CA VAL A 57 2.91 -16.96 -1.10
C VAL A 57 3.70 -18.19 -0.67
N ASN A 58 4.99 -18.22 -1.02
CA ASN A 58 5.87 -19.39 -0.87
C ASN A 58 6.19 -19.82 0.58
N ARG A 59 5.63 -19.15 1.60
CA ARG A 59 5.76 -19.49 3.01
C ARG A 59 4.56 -19.02 3.81
N ASP A 60 4.46 -19.42 5.07
CA ASP A 60 3.53 -18.81 6.01
C ASP A 60 4.09 -17.47 6.50
N LEU A 61 3.23 -16.45 6.48
CA LEU A 61 3.54 -15.12 7.00
C LEU A 61 3.13 -15.03 8.47
N SER A 62 3.94 -14.33 9.27
CA SER A 62 3.53 -13.92 10.61
C SER A 62 2.43 -12.84 10.54
N GLU A 63 1.78 -12.58 11.66
CA GLU A 63 0.82 -11.47 11.78
C GLU A 63 1.49 -10.11 11.48
N ASP A 64 2.74 -9.92 11.90
CA ASP A 64 3.52 -8.72 11.58
C ASP A 64 3.80 -8.60 10.08
N ASP A 65 4.23 -9.68 9.42
CA ASP A 65 4.49 -9.69 7.98
C ASP A 65 3.21 -9.32 7.21
N LEU A 66 2.08 -9.92 7.59
CA LEU A 66 0.75 -9.64 7.03
C LEU A 66 0.38 -8.16 7.19
N LEU A 67 0.53 -7.62 8.39
CA LEU A 67 0.19 -6.23 8.69
C LEU A 67 1.10 -5.26 7.92
N ILE A 68 2.40 -5.52 7.86
CA ILE A 68 3.35 -4.69 7.11
C ILE A 68 3.00 -4.69 5.61
N ILE A 69 2.67 -5.86 5.02
CA ILE A 69 2.27 -5.96 3.61
C ILE A 69 0.96 -5.19 3.35
N ALA A 70 -0.03 -5.32 4.24
CA ALA A 70 -1.27 -4.54 4.16
C ALA A 70 -1.02 -3.03 4.15
N HIS A 71 -0.09 -2.55 4.98
CA HIS A 71 0.27 -1.13 5.00
C HIS A 71 1.07 -0.71 3.76
N PHE A 72 1.86 -1.59 3.15
CA PHE A 72 2.49 -1.33 1.84
C PHE A 72 1.46 -1.22 0.71
N LEU A 73 0.39 -2.04 0.70
CA LEU A 73 -0.72 -1.91 -0.26
C LEU A 73 -1.32 -0.50 -0.20
N ARG A 74 -1.67 -0.04 1.00
CA ARG A 74 -2.20 1.31 1.22
C ARG A 74 -1.23 2.40 0.76
N TYR A 75 0.05 2.26 1.07
CA TYR A 75 1.08 3.20 0.65
C TYR A 75 1.15 3.35 -0.87
N ILE A 76 1.10 2.23 -1.60
CA ILE A 76 1.11 2.20 -3.06
C ILE A 76 -0.13 2.92 -3.62
N PHE A 77 -1.33 2.67 -3.08
CA PHE A 77 -2.55 3.35 -3.51
C PHE A 77 -2.48 4.86 -3.28
N LEU A 78 -2.00 5.31 -2.12
CA LEU A 78 -1.80 6.72 -1.82
C LEU A 78 -0.80 7.37 -2.79
N LEU A 79 0.31 6.70 -3.07
CA LEU A 79 1.35 7.20 -3.97
C LEU A 79 0.84 7.33 -5.41
N ASN A 80 0.10 6.33 -5.89
CA ASN A 80 -0.51 6.35 -7.21
C ASN A 80 -1.56 7.46 -7.32
N LYS A 81 -2.45 7.60 -6.31
CA LYS A 81 -3.46 8.67 -6.26
C LYS A 81 -2.82 10.06 -6.26
N LYS A 82 -1.79 10.28 -5.44
CA LYS A 82 -1.01 11.53 -5.42
C LYS A 82 -0.45 11.81 -6.81
N THR A 83 0.19 10.82 -7.44
CA THR A 83 0.86 10.98 -8.73
C THR A 83 -0.13 11.30 -9.84
N LEU A 84 -1.27 10.62 -9.87
CA LEU A 84 -2.35 10.92 -10.80
C LEU A 84 -2.90 12.33 -10.57
N PHE A 85 -3.21 12.69 -9.33
CA PHE A 85 -3.74 14.01 -8.99
C PHE A 85 -2.77 15.15 -9.37
N GLU A 86 -1.47 14.98 -9.08
CA GLU A 86 -0.43 15.93 -9.44
C GLU A 86 -0.33 16.08 -10.98
N ASN A 87 -0.22 14.97 -11.72
CA ASN A 87 -0.06 15.01 -13.17
C ASN A 87 -1.30 15.53 -13.91
N THR A 88 -2.51 15.16 -13.45
CA THR A 88 -3.75 15.55 -14.12
C THR A 88 -4.05 17.03 -13.94
N TRP A 89 -3.85 17.57 -12.74
CA TRP A 89 -4.37 18.90 -12.39
C TRP A 89 -3.32 20.00 -12.37
N GLN A 90 -2.03 19.68 -12.20
CA GLN A 90 -0.95 20.67 -12.22
C GLN A 90 -0.97 21.56 -13.47
N PRO A 91 -1.20 21.05 -14.71
CA PRO A 91 -1.26 21.89 -15.91
C PRO A 91 -2.41 22.90 -15.90
N PHE A 92 -3.49 22.62 -15.17
CA PHE A 92 -4.74 23.41 -15.18
C PHE A 92 -4.89 24.33 -13.97
N THR A 93 -3.89 24.36 -13.08
CA THR A 93 -3.93 25.14 -11.84
C THR A 93 -4.13 26.64 -12.08
N ASN A 94 -3.52 27.18 -13.13
CA ASN A 94 -3.65 28.59 -13.51
C ASN A 94 -4.91 28.88 -14.34
N ASP A 95 -5.38 27.90 -15.12
CA ASP A 95 -6.46 28.09 -16.11
C ASP A 95 -7.86 27.85 -15.53
N VAL A 96 -7.99 26.94 -14.56
CA VAL A 96 -9.29 26.45 -14.06
C VAL A 96 -9.64 27.03 -12.68
N GLY A 97 -8.72 27.77 -12.05
CA GLY A 97 -8.99 28.44 -10.77
C GLY A 97 -9.36 27.46 -9.65
N ILE A 98 -8.74 26.28 -9.61
CA ILE A 98 -8.98 25.26 -8.58
C ILE A 98 -8.50 25.80 -7.24
N LYS A 99 -9.41 26.43 -6.51
CA LYS A 99 -9.13 27.16 -5.25
C LYS A 99 -8.46 26.31 -4.17
N ASN A 100 -8.52 24.98 -4.25
CA ASN A 100 -8.06 24.06 -3.22
C ASN A 100 -7.05 23.00 -3.71
N PHE A 101 -6.52 23.12 -4.95
CA PHE A 101 -5.59 22.11 -5.48
C PHE A 101 -4.37 21.91 -4.58
N GLY A 102 -3.74 23.01 -4.15
CA GLY A 102 -2.59 22.97 -3.25
C GLY A 102 -2.90 22.30 -1.91
N THR A 103 -4.07 22.60 -1.32
CA THR A 103 -4.52 22.00 -0.05
C THR A 103 -4.74 20.49 -0.20
N GLN A 104 -5.40 20.05 -1.27
CA GLN A 104 -5.65 18.63 -1.54
C GLN A 104 -4.35 17.87 -1.83
N LEU A 105 -3.44 18.45 -2.62
CA LEU A 105 -2.14 17.86 -2.90
C LEU A 105 -1.29 17.73 -1.63
N ASN A 106 -1.30 18.75 -0.76
CA ASN A 106 -0.59 18.69 0.51
C ASN A 106 -1.18 17.66 1.48
N SER A 107 -2.52 17.54 1.52
CA SER A 107 -3.18 16.49 2.29
C SER A 107 -2.78 15.08 1.81
N LEU A 108 -2.77 14.83 0.49
CA LEU A 108 -2.31 13.56 -0.07
C LEU A 108 -0.82 13.31 0.22
N LYS A 109 0.04 14.32 0.10
CA LYS A 109 1.46 14.23 0.46
C LYS A 109 1.63 13.85 1.93
N GLN A 110 0.86 14.44 2.83
CA GLN A 110 0.91 14.13 4.25
C GLN A 110 0.47 12.68 4.51
N SER A 111 -0.63 12.22 3.91
CA SER A 111 -1.08 10.83 4.06
C SER A 111 -0.03 9.82 3.57
N VAL A 112 0.68 10.11 2.47
CA VAL A 112 1.80 9.26 2.00
C VAL A 112 2.94 9.21 3.03
N ILE A 113 3.28 10.35 3.64
CA ILE A 113 4.34 10.43 4.66
C ILE A 113 3.92 9.67 5.92
N ASP A 114 2.70 9.89 6.40
CA ASP A 114 2.16 9.23 7.59
C ASP A 114 2.14 7.71 7.40
N GLN A 115 1.68 7.25 6.23
CA GLN A 115 1.67 5.82 5.90
C GLN A 115 3.08 5.23 5.86
N LYS A 116 4.06 5.96 5.31
CA LYS A 116 5.46 5.52 5.32
C LYS A 116 5.99 5.41 6.75
N ASN A 117 5.72 6.40 7.60
CA ASN A 117 6.17 6.38 8.99
C ASN A 117 5.53 5.24 9.77
N GLU A 118 4.26 4.92 9.49
CA GLU A 118 3.55 3.79 10.08
C GLU A 118 4.21 2.46 9.71
N ILE A 119 4.54 2.24 8.43
CA ILE A 119 5.28 1.05 7.97
C ILE A 119 6.61 0.91 8.72
N GLU A 120 7.37 2.00 8.84
CA GLU A 120 8.65 1.98 9.56
C GLU A 120 8.47 1.64 11.05
N ARG A 121 7.42 2.15 11.69
CA ARG A 121 7.05 1.81 13.07
C ARG A 121 6.73 0.33 13.22
N LEU A 122 5.91 -0.23 12.33
CA LEU A 122 5.54 -1.64 12.34
C LEU A 122 6.77 -2.55 12.18
N ILE A 123 7.68 -2.20 11.25
CA ILE A 123 8.94 -2.93 11.06
C ILE A 123 9.80 -2.88 12.32
N LEU A 124 9.89 -1.73 12.99
CA LEU A 124 10.66 -1.61 14.23
C LEU A 124 10.07 -2.46 15.36
N ASN A 125 8.75 -2.44 15.53
CA ASN A 125 8.07 -3.25 16.55
C ASN A 125 8.30 -4.75 16.29
N ALA A 126 8.10 -5.19 15.04
CA ALA A 126 8.32 -6.57 14.64
C ALA A 126 9.77 -7.01 14.90
N ALA A 127 10.76 -6.12 14.76
CA ALA A 127 12.17 -6.44 15.04
C ALA A 127 12.49 -6.49 16.55
N VAL A 128 11.79 -5.73 17.39
CA VAL A 128 12.01 -5.68 18.85
C VAL A 128 11.49 -6.95 19.51
N ASP A 129 10.40 -7.54 19.01
CA ASP A 129 9.86 -8.79 19.54
C ASP A 129 10.79 -10.02 19.33
N TYR A 130 11.86 -9.88 18.53
CA TYR A 130 12.89 -10.91 18.36
C TYR A 130 14.11 -10.78 19.30
N LEU A 131 14.19 -9.76 20.17
CA LEU A 131 15.31 -9.52 21.11
C LEU A 131 14.94 -9.84 22.56
#